data_AF-A0A842CP89-F1
#
_entry.id   AF-A0A842CP89-F1
#
_cell.length_a   1.000
_cell.length_b   1.000
_cell.length_c   1.000
_cell.angle_alpha   90.00
_cell.angle_beta   90.00
_cell.angle_gamma   90.00
#
_symmetry.space_group_name_H-M   'P 1'
#
loop_
_entity.id
_entity.type
_entity.pdbx_description
1 polymer ?
#
loop_
_entity_poly.entity_id
_entity_poly.type
_entity_poly.pdbx_seq_one_letter_code
_entity_poly.pdbx_strand_id
1 'polypeptide(L)'
;MDAIERFLDDEISSQEMYEAIYNFITSFHIRNGEFEGNRYIIKKMDQINFIIFPEDIYPNTGDREIPYCTSIYKNTLITRINEYAQTKGIKVIDMGE
;
A
#
# COMPACT_ATOMS: atom_id res chain seq x y z
N MET A 1 -3.23 -16.79 1.23
CA MET A 1 -3.10 -15.36 1.56
C MET A 1 -3.05 -14.59 0.25
N ASP A 2 -4.05 -13.75 0.03
CA ASP A 2 -4.21 -12.88 -1.14
C ASP A 2 -3.08 -11.82 -1.20
N ALA A 3 -2.81 -11.25 -2.38
CA ALA A 3 -1.79 -10.22 -2.58
C ALA A 3 -1.97 -9.03 -1.62
N ILE A 4 -3.22 -8.61 -1.41
CA ILE A 4 -3.55 -7.53 -0.47
C ILE A 4 -3.25 -7.93 0.98
N GLU A 5 -3.55 -9.17 1.38
CA GLU A 5 -3.29 -9.61 2.76
C GLU A 5 -1.79 -9.62 3.08
N ARG A 6 -0.96 -10.06 2.12
CA ARG A 6 0.50 -10.03 2.27
C ARG A 6 1.05 -8.60 2.32
N PHE A 7 0.56 -7.74 1.43
CA PHE A 7 0.87 -6.31 1.46
C PHE A 7 0.58 -5.69 2.83
N LEU A 8 -0.60 -5.97 3.40
CA LEU A 8 -0.98 -5.42 4.69
C LEU A 8 -0.02 -5.87 5.81
N ASP A 9 0.39 -7.14 5.80
CA ASP A 9 1.29 -7.67 6.82
C ASP A 9 2.72 -7.15 6.71
N ASP A 10 3.24 -7.00 5.48
CA ASP A 10 4.60 -6.50 5.22
C ASP A 10 4.70 -4.97 5.43
N GLU A 11 3.64 -4.21 5.13
CA GLU A 11 3.71 -2.74 5.07
C GLU A 11 3.08 -2.00 6.26
N ILE A 12 2.01 -2.52 6.86
CA ILE A 12 1.30 -1.85 7.96
C ILE A 12 1.92 -2.29 9.30
N SER A 13 3.21 -1.98 9.47
CA SER A 13 4.05 -2.44 10.59
C SER A 13 4.22 -1.42 11.72
N SER A 14 3.96 -0.14 11.46
CA SER A 14 4.08 0.95 12.43
C SER A 14 3.08 2.07 12.14
N GLN A 15 2.89 2.97 13.12
CA GLN A 15 2.08 4.18 12.94
C GLN A 15 2.62 5.05 11.80
N GLU A 16 3.94 5.20 11.71
CA GLU A 16 4.61 5.98 10.67
C GLU A 16 4.35 5.42 9.26
N MET A 17 4.49 4.10 9.10
CA MET A 17 4.23 3.44 7.81
C MET A 17 2.77 3.56 7.39
N TYR A 18 1.85 3.34 8.33
CA TYR A 18 0.42 3.52 8.10
C TYR A 18 0.10 4.95 7.64
N GLU A 19 0.60 5.96 8.35
CA GLU A 19 0.36 7.37 8.02
C GLU A 19 0.96 7.74 6.66
N ALA A 20 2.19 7.29 6.36
CA ALA A 20 2.85 7.55 5.09
C ALA A 20 2.06 6.96 3.90
N ILE A 21 1.63 5.70 4.01
CA ILE A 21 0.82 5.02 3.00
C ILE A 21 -0.53 5.72 2.84
N TYR A 22 -1.22 6.00 3.94
CA TYR A 22 -2.51 6.67 3.92
C TYR A 22 -2.43 8.05 3.26
N ASN A 23 -1.42 8.85 3.61
CA ASN A 23 -1.20 10.17 3.04
C ASN A 23 -0.91 10.11 1.54
N PHE A 24 -0.12 9.13 1.07
CA PHE A 24 0.12 8.93 -0.35
C PHE A 24 -1.16 8.59 -1.14
N ILE A 25 -1.95 7.63 -0.63
CA ILE A 25 -3.21 7.20 -1.25
C ILE A 25 -4.21 8.35 -1.32
N THR A 26 -4.31 9.13 -0.24
CA THR A 26 -5.31 10.20 -0.10
C THR A 26 -4.90 11.53 -0.71
N SER A 27 -3.61 11.74 -0.98
CA SER A 27 -3.09 13.00 -1.55
C SER A 27 -3.79 13.38 -2.85
N PHE A 28 -4.55 14.47 -2.82
CA PHE A 28 -5.22 15.02 -4.00
C PHE A 28 -4.23 15.65 -4.98
N HIS A 29 -3.14 16.23 -4.46
CA HIS A 29 -2.12 16.90 -5.27
C HIS A 29 -1.26 15.91 -6.08
N ILE A 30 -1.21 14.63 -5.67
CA ILE A 30 -0.53 13.57 -6.41
C ILE A 30 -1.56 12.84 -7.27
N ARG A 31 -1.56 13.11 -8.58
CA ARG A 31 -2.44 12.39 -9.52
C ARG A 31 -1.98 10.96 -9.77
N ASN A 32 -0.69 10.75 -9.94
CA ASN A 32 -0.06 9.44 -10.14
C ASN A 32 1.34 9.44 -9.51
N GLY A 33 1.88 8.26 -9.24
CA GLY A 33 3.20 8.09 -8.63
C GLY A 33 3.37 6.70 -8.02
N GLU A 34 4.52 6.49 -7.39
CA GLU A 34 4.85 5.26 -6.67
C GLU A 34 5.20 5.61 -5.23
N PHE A 35 4.76 4.76 -4.30
CA PHE A 35 5.24 4.73 -2.92
C PHE A 35 5.99 3.42 -2.72
N GLU A 36 7.25 3.54 -2.32
CA GLU A 36 8.13 2.42 -2.01
C GLU A 36 7.98 2.08 -0.52
N GLY A 37 7.41 0.92 -0.24
CA GLY A 37 7.33 0.34 1.10
C GLY A 37 8.56 -0.50 1.43
N ASN A 38 8.41 -1.38 2.42
CA ASN A 38 9.44 -2.33 2.83
C ASN A 38 9.71 -3.38 1.74
N ARG A 39 8.64 -3.89 1.12
CA ARG A 39 8.70 -4.90 0.06
C ARG A 39 7.77 -4.58 -1.11
N TYR A 40 6.64 -3.94 -0.83
CA TYR A 40 5.62 -3.62 -1.82
C TYR A 40 5.75 -2.19 -2.34
N ILE A 41 5.47 -2.07 -3.64
CA ILE A 41 5.20 -0.81 -4.30
C ILE A 41 3.69 -0.60 -4.35
N ILE A 42 3.26 0.60 -3.95
CA ILE A 42 1.91 1.10 -4.21
C ILE A 42 2.00 2.05 -5.39
N LYS A 43 1.57 1.59 -6.56
CA LYS A 43 1.51 2.41 -7.77
C LYS A 43 0.15 3.08 -7.91
N LYS A 44 0.12 4.39 -7.72
CA LYS A 44 -1.05 5.23 -7.95
C LYS A 44 -1.18 5.53 -9.44
N MET A 45 -2.20 4.97 -10.08
CA MET A 45 -2.44 5.15 -11.52
C MET A 45 -3.18 6.45 -11.79
N ASP A 46 -4.17 6.76 -10.94
CA ASP A 46 -4.92 8.01 -10.93
C ASP A 46 -5.45 8.28 -9.49
N GLN A 47 -6.44 9.17 -9.35
CA GLN A 47 -7.01 9.51 -8.05
C GLN A 47 -7.80 8.38 -7.37
N ILE A 48 -8.21 7.35 -8.11
CA ILE A 48 -9.10 6.29 -7.64
C ILE A 48 -8.58 4.88 -7.89
N ASN A 49 -7.59 4.68 -8.77
CA ASN A 49 -7.07 3.38 -9.16
C ASN A 49 -5.61 3.19 -8.72
N PHE A 50 -5.33 2.03 -8.13
CA PHE A 50 -4.01 1.63 -7.65
C PHE A 50 -3.63 0.24 -8.14
N ILE A 51 -2.34 0.00 -8.30
CA ILE A 51 -1.75 -1.31 -8.50
C ILE A 51 -0.79 -1.56 -7.35
N ILE A 52 -0.88 -2.72 -6.72
CA ILE A 52 -0.02 -3.13 -5.60
C ILE A 52 0.74 -4.38 -6.01
N PHE A 53 2.04 -4.37 -5.81
CA PHE A 53 2.92 -5.49 -6.12
C PHE A 53 4.18 -5.46 -5.25
N PRO A 54 4.73 -6.62 -4.85
CA PRO A 54 6.07 -6.71 -4.31
C PRO A 54 7.11 -6.50 -5.43
N GLU A 55 8.25 -5.91 -5.08
CA GLU A 55 9.43 -5.85 -5.95
C GLU A 55 10.54 -6.68 -5.30
N ASP A 56 10.68 -7.94 -5.72
CA ASP A 56 11.71 -8.85 -5.20
C ASP A 56 12.93 -8.81 -6.15
N ILE A 57 14.11 -8.47 -5.61
CA ILE A 57 15.37 -8.37 -6.38
C ILE A 57 16.17 -9.68 -6.23
N TYR A 58 16.53 -10.30 -7.35
CA TYR A 58 17.41 -11.48 -7.36
C TYR A 58 18.88 -11.06 -7.31
N PRO A 59 19.61 -11.25 -6.20
CA PRO A 59 20.95 -10.67 -6.04
C PRO A 59 21.99 -11.19 -7.02
N ASN A 60 21.78 -12.40 -7.54
CA ASN A 60 22.73 -13.08 -8.43
C ASN A 60 22.61 -12.64 -9.90
N THR A 61 21.44 -12.17 -10.32
CA THR A 61 21.19 -11.76 -11.72
C THR A 61 20.91 -10.26 -11.85
N GLY A 62 20.48 -9.61 -10.77
CA GLY A 62 19.99 -8.23 -10.79
C GLY A 62 18.59 -8.11 -11.40
N ASP A 63 17.94 -9.22 -11.75
CA ASP A 63 16.58 -9.23 -12.26
C ASP A 63 15.60 -8.85 -11.15
N ARG A 64 14.53 -8.17 -11.54
CA ARG A 64 13.40 -7.84 -10.69
C ARG A 64 12.21 -8.69 -11.08
N GLU A 65 11.59 -9.33 -10.10
CA GLU A 65 10.33 -10.01 -10.28
C GLU A 65 9.21 -9.23 -9.60
N ILE A 66 8.08 -9.17 -10.30
CA ILE A 66 6.85 -8.54 -9.84
C ILE A 66 5.78 -9.64 -9.77
N PRO A 67 5.80 -10.48 -8.73
CA PRO A 67 4.79 -11.52 -8.57
C PRO A 67 3.50 -10.93 -7.95
N TYR A 68 2.36 -11.61 -8.08
CA TYR A 68 1.13 -11.28 -7.35
C TYR A 68 0.59 -9.85 -7.51
N CYS A 69 0.83 -9.22 -8.66
CA CYS A 69 0.32 -7.88 -8.96
C CYS A 69 -1.22 -7.84 -8.93
N THR A 70 -1.80 -6.87 -8.23
CA THR A 70 -3.26 -6.71 -8.14
C THR A 70 -3.66 -5.24 -8.28
N SER A 71 -4.81 -5.00 -8.91
CA SER A 71 -5.43 -3.68 -9.00
C SER A 71 -6.48 -3.49 -7.90
N ILE A 72 -6.53 -2.31 -7.29
CA ILE A 72 -7.48 -2.00 -6.21
C ILE A 72 -7.97 -0.55 -6.30
N TYR A 73 -9.25 -0.34 -5.98
CA TYR A 73 -9.82 1.00 -5.89
C TYR A 73 -9.43 1.69 -4.58
N LYS A 74 -9.29 3.01 -4.61
CA LYS A 74 -8.92 3.87 -3.47
C LYS A 74 -9.70 3.53 -2.21
N ASN A 75 -11.03 3.53 -2.29
CA ASN A 75 -11.88 3.34 -1.11
C ASN A 75 -11.70 1.94 -0.53
N THR A 76 -11.62 0.91 -1.37
CA THR A 76 -11.34 -0.45 -0.92
C THR A 76 -9.96 -0.55 -0.27
N LEU A 77 -8.93 0.09 -0.84
CA LEU A 77 -7.59 0.09 -0.26
C LEU A 77 -7.58 0.78 1.12
N ILE A 78 -8.22 1.96 1.24
CA ILE A 78 -8.35 2.70 2.51
C ILE A 78 -9.06 1.86 3.57
N THR A 79 -10.19 1.24 3.22
CA THR A 79 -10.91 0.34 4.15
C THR A 79 -9.99 -0.77 4.64
N ARG A 80 -9.28 -1.44 3.72
CA ARG A 80 -8.42 -2.58 4.06
C ARG A 80 -7.21 -2.18 4.93
N ILE A 81 -6.55 -1.04 4.66
CA ILE A 81 -5.45 -0.58 5.52
C ILE A 81 -5.94 -0.14 6.90
N ASN A 82 -7.13 0.47 6.99
CA ASN A 82 -7.70 0.92 8.26
C ASN A 82 -8.13 -0.25 9.14
N GLU A 83 -8.87 -1.22 8.58
CA GLU A 83 -9.26 -2.44 9.28
C GLU A 83 -8.03 -3.18 9.81
N TYR A 84 -7.00 -3.34 8.98
CA TYR A 84 -5.77 -4.00 9.38
C TYR A 84 -5.00 -3.25 10.46
N ALA A 85 -4.85 -1.92 10.31
CA ALA A 85 -4.21 -1.06 11.30
C ALA A 85 -4.88 -1.19 12.68
N GLN A 86 -6.22 -1.21 12.72
CA GLN A 86 -6.96 -1.43 13.97
C GLN A 86 -6.62 -2.78 14.62
N THR A 87 -6.50 -3.86 13.83
CA THR A 87 -6.12 -5.17 14.39
C THR A 87 -4.71 -5.19 14.99
N LYS A 88 -3.83 -4.30 14.54
CA LYS A 88 -2.46 -4.13 15.06
C LYS A 88 -2.36 -3.08 16.18
N GLY A 89 -3.47 -2.46 16.58
CA GLY A 89 -3.49 -1.39 17.58
C GLY A 89 -2.92 -0.05 17.07
N ILE A 90 -2.80 0.13 15.75
CA ILE A 90 -2.40 1.38 15.11
C ILE A 90 -3.58 2.34 15.10
N LYS A 91 -3.33 3.63 15.40
CA LYS A 91 -4.37 4.66 15.42
C LYS A 91 -4.72 5.07 13.99
N VAL A 92 -5.95 4.76 13.58
CA VAL A 92 -6.45 5.15 12.26
C VAL A 92 -6.73 6.65 12.18
N ILE A 93 -6.48 7.25 11.01
CA ILE A 93 -6.82 8.65 10.73
C ILE A 93 -8.33 8.74 10.54
N ASP A 94 -8.98 9.53 11.38
CA ASP A 94 -10.41 9.79 11.30
C ASP A 94 -10.67 10.77 10.16
N MET A 95 -11.48 10.36 9.18
CA MET A 95 -11.99 11.29 8.18
C MET A 95 -13.13 12.06 8.84
N GLY A 96 -12.82 13.23 9.41
CA GLY A 96 -13.87 14.18 9.77
C GLY A 96 -14.75 14.43 8.55
N GLU A 97 -16.06 14.27 8.72
CA GLU A 97 -17.10 14.63 7.73
C GLU A 97 -16.97 16.10 7.27
#